data_AF-A0A9E1XMV3-F1
#
_entry.id   AF-A0A9E1XMV3-F1
#
_cell.length_a   1.000
_cell.length_b   1.000
_cell.length_c   1.000
_cell.angle_alpha   90.00
_cell.angle_beta   90.00
_cell.angle_gamma   90.00
#
_symmetry.space_group_name_H-M   'P 1'
#
loop_
_entity.id
_entity.type
_entity.pdbx_description
1 polymer ?
#
loop_
_entity_poly.entity_id
_entity_poly.type
_entity_poly.pdbx_seq_one_letter_code
_entity_poly.pdbx_strand_id
1 'polypeptide(L)'
;MRPSLQRVTLVHHTHMDIGYTDLASEVLDQHLSHLDRALALCRNNAGRPEEERFYWTIESAWLVRDFLACRPRPQRQELLAALRAGWLELQAFLTQPLTELGSAD
;
A
#
# COMPACT_ATOMS: atom_id res chain seq x y z
N MET A 1 -18.50 1.85 -36.34
CA MET A 1 -18.89 2.27 -34.98
C MET A 1 -17.64 2.61 -34.19
N ARG A 2 -17.61 3.71 -33.44
CA ARG A 2 -16.53 3.94 -32.46
C ARG A 2 -16.80 3.02 -31.26
N PRO A 3 -15.80 2.29 -30.74
CA PRO A 3 -16.01 1.45 -29.55
C PRO A 3 -16.47 2.30 -28.37
N SER A 4 -17.46 1.81 -27.61
CA SER A 4 -17.89 2.44 -26.36
C SER A 4 -17.01 1.96 -25.20
N LEU A 5 -16.58 2.88 -24.34
CA LEU A 5 -15.84 2.58 -23.13
C LEU A 5 -16.73 1.76 -22.17
N GLN A 6 -16.29 0.55 -21.81
CA GLN A 6 -17.09 -0.37 -20.98
C GLN A 6 -16.80 -0.21 -19.47
N ARG A 7 -15.54 0.01 -19.08
CA ARG A 7 -15.13 0.07 -17.67
C ARG A 7 -13.79 0.80 -17.51
N VAL A 8 -13.68 1.57 -16.43
CA VAL A 8 -12.42 2.11 -15.89
C VAL A 8 -12.31 1.66 -14.45
N THR A 9 -11.18 1.04 -14.09
CA THR A 9 -10.88 0.65 -12.71
C THR A 9 -9.80 1.56 -12.17
N LEU A 10 -10.02 2.10 -10.97
CA LEU A 10 -9.05 2.94 -10.27
C LEU A 10 -8.41 2.13 -9.15
N VAL A 11 -7.08 2.08 -9.13
CA VAL A 11 -6.30 1.36 -8.11
C VAL A 11 -5.37 2.34 -7.42
N HIS A 12 -5.57 2.57 -6.12
CA HIS A 12 -4.74 3.47 -5.34
C HIS A 12 -3.52 2.74 -4.80
N HIS A 13 -2.36 3.31 -5.07
CA HIS A 13 -1.07 2.86 -4.53
C HIS A 13 -0.09 4.04 -4.57
N THR A 14 1.08 3.84 -3.97
CA THR A 14 2.27 4.68 -4.18
C THR A 14 3.38 3.80 -4.71
N HIS A 15 4.08 4.28 -5.72
CA HIS A 15 5.35 3.68 -6.14
C HIS A 15 6.45 4.02 -5.13
N MET A 16 7.31 3.05 -4.78
CA MET A 16 8.29 3.15 -3.71
C MET A 16 9.74 3.03 -4.22
N ASP A 17 10.29 4.15 -4.67
CA ASP A 17 11.70 4.26 -5.08
C ASP A 17 12.61 4.67 -3.91
N ILE A 18 13.01 3.71 -3.08
CA ILE A 18 13.88 3.98 -1.92
C ILE A 18 15.23 4.53 -2.37
N GLY A 19 15.56 5.75 -1.90
CA GLY A 19 16.85 6.38 -2.16
C GLY A 19 16.97 7.06 -3.53
N TYR A 20 15.87 7.18 -4.28
CA TYR A 20 15.88 7.87 -5.58
C TYR A 20 15.67 9.38 -5.44
N THR A 21 14.52 9.78 -4.87
CA THR A 21 14.13 11.20 -4.77
C THR A 21 14.78 11.89 -3.57
N ASP A 22 14.92 11.17 -2.46
CA ASP A 22 15.42 11.67 -1.17
C ASP A 22 16.23 10.58 -0.46
N LEU A 23 16.72 10.84 0.75
CA LEU A 23 17.39 9.81 1.55
C LEU A 23 16.45 8.63 1.79
N ALA A 24 16.99 7.41 1.80
CA ALA A 24 16.22 6.18 1.99
C ALA A 24 15.32 6.22 3.25
N SER A 25 15.82 6.84 4.34
CA SER A 25 15.05 7.04 5.56
C SER A 25 13.88 8.01 5.39
N GLU A 26 14.07 9.09 4.63
CA GLU A 26 13.04 10.09 4.38
C GLU A 26 11.93 9.50 3.51
N VAL A 27 12.28 8.78 2.45
CA VAL A 27 11.32 8.05 1.61
C VAL A 27 10.54 7.03 2.47
N LEU A 28 11.22 6.26 3.31
CA LEU A 28 10.55 5.31 4.20
C LEU A 28 9.55 6.00 5.14
N ASP A 29 9.94 7.11 5.77
CA ASP A 29 9.06 7.87 6.67
C ASP A 29 7.83 8.45 5.94
N GLN A 30 8.02 8.96 4.72
CA GLN A 30 6.93 9.41 3.85
C GLN A 30 5.95 8.27 3.56
N HIS A 31 6.46 7.10 3.14
CA HIS A 31 5.62 5.94 2.84
C HIS A 31 4.88 5.41 4.08
N LEU A 32 5.52 5.43 5.26
CA LEU A 32 4.86 5.07 6.52
C LEU A 32 3.71 6.03 6.83
N SER A 33 3.90 7.34 6.60
CA SER A 33 2.85 8.36 6.73
C SER A 33 1.71 8.17 5.71
N HIS A 34 2.03 7.79 4.46
CA HIS A 34 1.02 7.43 3.46
C HIS A 34 0.17 6.24 3.92
N LEU A 35 0.78 5.21 4.50
CA LEU A 35 0.06 4.05 5.02
C LEU A 35 -0.85 4.42 6.20
N ASP A 36 -0.41 5.31 7.11
CA ASP A 36 -1.27 5.84 8.18
C ASP A 36 -2.52 6.53 7.60
N ARG A 37 -2.37 7.32 6.53
CA ARG A 37 -3.47 8.01 5.86
C ARG A 37 -4.40 7.03 5.14
N ALA A 38 -3.86 6.02 4.48
CA ALA A 38 -4.65 4.97 3.83
C ALA A 38 -5.52 4.21 4.84
N LEU A 39 -4.96 3.84 6.00
CA LEU A 39 -5.73 3.22 7.09
C LEU A 39 -6.86 4.14 7.57
N ALA A 40 -6.56 5.43 7.78
CA ALA A 40 -7.57 6.40 8.20
C ALA A 40 -8.75 6.51 7.22
N LEU A 41 -8.49 6.44 5.90
CA LEU A 41 -9.53 6.42 4.87
C LEU A 41 -10.36 5.13 4.93
N CYS A 42 -9.71 3.97 5.13
CA CYS A 42 -10.38 2.68 5.23
C CYS A 42 -11.27 2.52 6.48
N ARG A 43 -11.07 3.29 7.56
CA ARG A 43 -11.90 3.20 8.79
C ARG A 43 -13.39 3.31 8.53
N ASN A 44 -13.77 4.10 7.53
CA ASN A 44 -15.16 4.35 7.19
C ASN A 44 -15.77 3.30 6.27
N ASN A 45 -15.01 2.29 5.82
CA ASN A 45 -15.49 1.30 4.86
C ASN A 45 -16.63 0.43 5.40
N ALA A 46 -16.59 0.07 6.69
CA ALA A 46 -17.59 -0.82 7.30
C ALA A 46 -19.03 -0.27 7.22
N GLY A 47 -19.18 1.06 7.24
CA GLY A 47 -20.47 1.74 7.16
C GLY A 47 -20.88 2.16 5.76
N ARG A 48 -20.09 1.84 4.73
CA ARG A 48 -20.29 2.31 3.35
C ARG A 48 -20.69 1.18 2.40
N PRO A 49 -21.48 1.48 1.37
CA PRO A 49 -21.69 0.55 0.26
C PRO A 49 -20.36 0.32 -0.47
N GLU A 50 -20.22 -0.82 -1.14
CA GLU A 50 -18.94 -1.31 -1.65
C GLU A 50 -18.26 -0.33 -2.62
N GLU A 51 -19.06 0.31 -3.46
CA GLU A 51 -18.68 1.31 -4.45
C GLU A 51 -18.11 2.61 -3.86
N GLU A 52 -18.35 2.88 -2.57
CA GLU A 52 -17.84 4.07 -1.86
C GLU A 52 -16.68 3.75 -0.92
N ARG A 53 -16.25 2.47 -0.85
CA ARG A 53 -15.14 2.03 0.00
C ARG A 53 -13.81 2.44 -0.62
N PHE A 54 -12.87 2.78 0.25
CA PHE A 54 -11.50 3.06 -0.14
C PHE A 54 -10.66 1.79 -0.06
N TYR A 55 -9.87 1.55 -1.11
CA TYR A 55 -8.94 0.42 -1.20
C TYR A 55 -7.52 0.94 -1.46
N TRP A 56 -6.53 0.26 -0.89
CA TRP A 56 -5.12 0.64 -1.05
C TRP A 56 -4.22 -0.58 -1.28
N THR A 57 -3.34 -0.50 -2.27
CA THR A 57 -2.33 -1.52 -2.53
C THR A 57 -0.99 -1.07 -1.94
N ILE A 58 -0.43 -1.93 -1.07
CA ILE A 58 0.91 -1.79 -0.51
C ILE A 58 1.88 -2.53 -1.43
N GLU A 59 2.73 -1.76 -2.08
CA GLU A 59 3.61 -2.27 -3.14
C GLU A 59 4.77 -3.12 -2.63
N SER A 60 5.25 -2.84 -1.42
CA SER A 60 6.48 -3.42 -0.87
C SER A 60 6.25 -3.98 0.54
N ALA A 61 6.60 -5.25 0.75
CA ALA A 61 6.48 -5.87 2.07
C ALA A 61 7.47 -5.29 3.10
N TRP A 62 8.53 -4.60 2.65
CA TRP A 62 9.37 -3.78 3.53
C TRP A 62 8.49 -2.79 4.31
N LEU A 63 7.61 -2.06 3.64
CA LEU A 63 6.79 -1.05 4.30
C LEU A 63 5.93 -1.64 5.43
N VAL A 64 5.35 -2.82 5.23
CA VAL A 64 4.58 -3.52 6.27
C VAL A 64 5.47 -3.96 7.43
N ARG A 65 6.65 -4.53 7.15
CA ARG A 65 7.63 -4.93 8.17
C ARG A 65 7.99 -3.74 9.06
N ASP A 66 8.35 -2.62 8.47
CA ASP A 66 8.81 -1.45 9.20
C ASP A 66 7.65 -0.75 9.93
N PHE A 67 6.45 -0.71 9.34
CA PHE A 67 5.25 -0.23 10.02
C PHE A 67 4.96 -1.04 11.29
N LEU A 68 5.05 -2.38 11.22
CA LEU A 68 4.86 -3.26 12.36
C LEU A 68 5.97 -3.12 13.42
N ALA A 69 7.16 -2.68 13.02
CA ALA A 69 8.28 -2.43 13.92
C ALA A 69 8.15 -1.08 14.64
N CYS A 70 7.72 -0.02 13.96
CA CYS A 70 7.79 1.35 14.48
C CYS A 70 6.46 1.91 15.00
N ARG A 71 5.30 1.38 14.56
CA ARG A 71 3.99 1.92 14.98
C ARG A 71 3.46 1.30 16.28
N PRO A 72 2.78 2.08 17.14
CA PRO A 72 2.03 1.60 18.29
C PRO A 72 1.11 0.41 18.01
N ARG A 73 0.90 -0.44 19.04
CA ARG A 73 0.04 -1.63 18.97
C ARG A 73 -1.34 -1.41 18.33
N PRO A 74 -2.09 -0.33 18.62
CA PRO A 74 -3.40 -0.12 18.00
C PRO A 74 -3.34 0.01 16.47
N GLN A 75 -2.38 0.78 15.94
CA GLN A 75 -2.21 0.97 14.49
C GLN A 75 -1.75 -0.32 13.80
N ARG A 76 -0.89 -1.11 14.45
CA ARG A 76 -0.50 -2.43 13.92
C ARG A 76 -1.69 -3.37 13.82
N GLN A 77 -2.56 -3.38 14.82
CA GLN A 77 -3.79 -4.19 14.79
C GLN A 77 -4.75 -3.70 13.71
N GLU A 78 -4.85 -2.39 13.51
CA GLU A 78 -5.64 -1.78 12.45
C GLU A 78 -5.15 -2.21 11.05
N LEU A 79 -3.83 -2.16 10.81
CA LEU A 79 -3.23 -2.65 9.56
C LEU A 79 -3.59 -4.12 9.30
N LEU A 80 -3.40 -4.99 10.29
CA LEU A 80 -3.72 -6.41 10.14
C LEU A 80 -5.21 -6.66 9.94
N ALA A 81 -6.09 -5.84 10.53
CA ALA A 81 -7.53 -5.94 10.32
C ALA A 81 -7.91 -5.50 8.90
N ALA A 82 -7.36 -4.39 8.41
CA ALA A 82 -7.61 -3.89 7.05
C ALA A 82 -7.14 -4.86 5.97
N LEU A 83 -5.96 -5.50 6.17
CA LEU A 83 -5.46 -6.57 5.30
C LEU A 83 -6.41 -7.78 5.27
N ARG A 84 -6.88 -8.24 6.44
CA ARG A 84 -7.84 -9.36 6.53
C ARG A 84 -9.20 -9.03 5.93
N ALA A 85 -9.62 -7.77 6.02
CA ALA A 85 -10.88 -7.29 5.45
C ALA A 85 -10.80 -7.06 3.93
N GLY A 86 -9.61 -7.14 3.32
CA GLY A 86 -9.40 -6.87 1.90
C GLY A 86 -9.49 -5.38 1.52
N TRP A 87 -9.43 -4.47 2.49
CA TRP A 87 -9.40 -3.03 2.20
C TRP A 87 -7.98 -2.55 1.86
N LEU A 88 -6.98 -3.20 2.44
CA LEU A 88 -5.59 -3.08 2.03
C LEU A 88 -5.15 -4.41 1.42
N GLU A 89 -4.34 -4.35 0.37
CA GLU A 89 -3.71 -5.51 -0.24
C GLU A 89 -2.19 -5.37 -0.19
N LEU A 90 -1.50 -6.45 0.18
CA LEU A 90 -0.03 -6.49 0.19
C LEU A 90 0.47 -7.28 -1.01
N GLN A 91 1.33 -6.67 -1.83
CA GLN A 91 2.01 -7.35 -2.92
C GLN A 91 3.12 -8.30 -2.41
N ALA A 92 3.52 -9.24 -3.27
CA ALA A 92 4.33 -10.40 -2.87
C ALA A 92 5.81 -10.10 -2.56
N PHE A 93 6.38 -9.03 -3.13
CA PHE A 93 7.83 -8.81 -3.05
C PHE A 93 8.23 -7.99 -1.81
N LEU A 94 9.42 -8.30 -1.27
CA LEU A 94 10.01 -7.54 -0.17
C LEU A 94 10.34 -6.11 -0.57
N THR A 95 10.88 -5.95 -1.77
CA THR A 95 11.23 -4.67 -2.42
C THR A 95 10.89 -4.77 -3.91
N GLN A 96 11.17 -3.73 -4.68
CA GLN A 96 11.01 -3.74 -6.13
C GLN A 96 12.37 -3.98 -6.79
N PRO A 97 12.73 -5.24 -7.10
CA PRO A 97 14.01 -5.51 -7.71
C PRO A 97 14.02 -5.00 -9.14
N LEU A 98 15.13 -4.37 -9.54
CA LEU A 98 15.46 -4.21 -10.94
C LEU A 98 15.78 -5.59 -11.50
N THR A 99 14.90 -6.12 -12.33
CA THR A 99 15.00 -7.51 -12.85
C THR A 99 16.30 -7.77 -13.60
N GLU A 100 16.89 -6.73 -14.21
CA GLU A 100 18.18 -6.79 -14.91
C GLU A 100 19.40 -6.93 -13.98
N LEU A 101 19.23 -6.67 -12.68
CA LEU A 101 20.29 -6.77 -11.67
C LEU A 101 20.12 -7.99 -10.75
N GLY A 102 19.01 -8.73 -10.89
CA GLY A 102 18.74 -9.93 -10.11
C GLY A 102 19.57 -11.11 -10.59
N SER A 103 20.21 -11.82 -9.66
CA SER A 103 20.80 -13.13 -9.91
C SER A 103 19.94 -14.22 -9.29
N ALA A 104 19.86 -15.39 -9.94
CA ALA A 104 19.25 -16.60 -9.38
C ALA A 104 20.28 -17.45 -8.60
N ASP A 105 21.55 -17.06 -8.67
CA ASP A 105 22.70 -17.75 -8.08
C ASP A 105 23.01 -17.26 -6.66
#